data_AF-A0A174CY93-F1
#
_entry.id   AF-A0A174CY93-F1
#
_cell.length_a   1.000
_cell.length_b   1.000
_cell.length_c   1.000
_cell.angle_alpha   90.00
_cell.angle_beta   90.00
_cell.angle_gamma   90.00
#
_symmetry.space_group_name_H-M   'P 1'
#
loop_
_entity.id
_entity.type
_entity.pdbx_description
1 polymer ?
#
loop_
_entity_poly.entity_id
_entity_poly.type
_entity_poly.pdbx_seq_one_letter_code
_entity_poly.pdbx_strand_id
1 'polypeptide(L)'
;MTEKKQQHKKKRGKVQHIRGSPKKRKISGKAVFSSESILGKMLADVKNLITDKVSELKRADQKKLFLANFPYLMFAYFFNKIAWLYRVNTGATSWDKFMNTITYFELAFQNLWPSLNHIDLLCGIAGGVAVKLIIIYRTKNARKYRLGVEYGSARWGTEKDIRPYADPEFENNIILTETESLTMSSRPKNPKYARNKNILVIGGSGSGKTRFFVKPNIMQMHSSYVITDPKGSARRSSLKRTGTSQLNHCLL
;
A
#
# COMPACT_ATOMS: atom_id res chain seq x y z
N MET A 1 104.24 -44.69 2.52
CA MET A 1 105.27 -43.90 3.26
C MET A 1 104.75 -42.48 3.46
N THR A 2 105.23 -41.77 4.48
CA THR A 2 105.10 -40.31 4.73
C THR A 2 103.69 -39.70 4.48
N GLU A 3 102.85 -39.55 5.51
CA GLU A 3 102.90 -38.46 6.51
C GLU A 3 103.09 -37.04 5.94
N LYS A 4 102.14 -36.14 6.28
CA LYS A 4 102.46 -34.77 6.76
C LYS A 4 101.35 -34.22 7.66
N LYS A 5 101.76 -33.45 8.67
CA LYS A 5 100.98 -32.81 9.74
C LYS A 5 100.39 -31.46 9.22
N GLN A 6 99.52 -30.66 9.87
CA GLN A 6 99.05 -30.61 11.27
C GLN A 6 97.79 -29.70 11.47
N GLN A 7 96.96 -30.02 12.49
CA GLN A 7 96.16 -29.15 13.40
C GLN A 7 95.45 -27.83 12.99
N HIS A 8 94.11 -27.83 13.17
CA HIS A 8 93.25 -26.86 13.90
C HIS A 8 93.62 -25.36 14.12
N LYS A 9 92.66 -24.45 13.79
CA LYS A 9 91.96 -23.60 14.78
C LYS A 9 90.66 -22.93 14.26
N LYS A 10 89.82 -22.41 15.18
CA LYS A 10 88.48 -21.80 14.94
C LYS A 10 88.55 -20.29 14.62
N LYS A 11 87.56 -19.76 13.87
CA LYS A 11 86.69 -18.63 14.30
C LYS A 11 85.43 -18.45 13.41
N ARG A 12 84.49 -17.61 13.83
CA ARG A 12 83.14 -17.38 13.24
C ARG A 12 83.10 -16.16 12.31
N GLY A 13 82.21 -16.14 11.31
CA GLY A 13 81.89 -15.00 10.42
C GLY A 13 80.39 -14.95 10.05
N LYS A 14 79.87 -13.78 9.68
CA LYS A 14 78.41 -13.46 9.63
C LYS A 14 77.68 -13.84 8.32
N VAL A 15 76.37 -14.04 8.45
CA VAL A 15 75.29 -13.92 7.42
C VAL A 15 75.23 -12.44 6.94
N GLN A 16 74.86 -12.00 5.72
CA GLN A 16 73.89 -12.40 4.66
C GLN A 16 74.50 -11.96 3.26
N HIS A 17 73.90 -11.91 2.05
CA HIS A 17 72.60 -12.20 1.42
C HIS A 17 72.78 -12.30 -0.11
N ILE A 18 71.96 -13.06 -0.85
CA ILE A 18 71.55 -12.77 -2.24
C ILE A 18 70.11 -13.28 -2.50
N ARG A 19 69.41 -12.74 -3.51
CA ARG A 19 67.97 -12.97 -3.80
C ARG A 19 67.74 -14.05 -4.87
N GLY A 20 66.63 -14.79 -4.77
CA GLY A 20 66.21 -15.79 -5.76
C GLY A 20 65.00 -15.35 -6.61
N SER A 21 64.93 -15.82 -7.86
CA SER A 21 63.90 -15.46 -8.84
C SER A 21 62.63 -16.35 -8.73
N PRO A 22 61.41 -15.82 -8.97
CA PRO A 22 60.17 -16.55 -8.70
C PRO A 22 59.74 -17.52 -9.82
N LYS A 23 59.46 -18.79 -9.49
CA LYS A 23 58.71 -19.71 -10.36
C LYS A 23 57.22 -19.36 -10.36
N LYS A 24 56.64 -19.07 -11.52
CA LYS A 24 55.18 -18.86 -11.70
C LYS A 24 54.38 -20.10 -11.29
N ARG A 25 53.56 -20.01 -10.25
CA ARG A 25 52.44 -20.95 -10.01
C ARG A 25 51.17 -20.37 -10.64
N LYS A 26 50.42 -21.18 -11.40
CA LYS A 26 49.09 -20.78 -11.90
C LYS A 26 48.09 -20.76 -10.74
N ILE A 27 47.42 -19.63 -10.50
CA ILE A 27 46.37 -19.52 -9.49
C ILE A 27 45.02 -19.74 -10.18
N SER A 28 44.51 -20.96 -10.17
CA SER A 28 43.13 -21.26 -10.59
C SER A 28 42.15 -20.98 -9.45
N GLY A 29 42.08 -19.72 -9.04
CA GLY A 29 41.24 -19.27 -7.92
C GLY A 29 39.76 -19.21 -8.28
N LYS A 30 39.02 -20.29 -8.06
CA LYS A 30 37.56 -20.18 -7.89
C LYS A 30 37.31 -19.36 -6.63
N ALA A 31 36.76 -18.16 -6.77
CA ALA A 31 36.40 -17.29 -5.64
C ALA A 31 35.19 -17.86 -4.89
N VAL A 32 35.43 -18.79 -3.97
CA VAL A 32 34.42 -19.29 -3.03
C VAL A 32 34.15 -18.21 -1.99
N PHE A 33 33.21 -17.31 -2.30
CA PHE A 33 32.71 -16.34 -1.32
C PHE A 33 32.04 -17.08 -0.15
N SER A 34 32.53 -16.86 1.07
CA SER A 34 31.97 -17.49 2.27
C SER A 34 30.53 -17.05 2.52
N SER A 35 29.65 -18.03 2.68
CA SER A 35 28.21 -17.88 2.95
C SER A 35 27.90 -17.17 4.26
N GLU A 36 28.84 -17.15 5.22
CA GLU A 36 28.63 -16.52 6.53
C GLU A 36 28.91 -15.01 6.54
N SER A 37 29.57 -14.50 5.49
CA SER A 37 29.86 -13.07 5.35
C SER A 37 28.58 -12.22 5.29
N ILE A 38 28.66 -10.97 5.76
CA ILE A 38 27.54 -10.01 5.70
C ILE A 38 27.02 -9.86 4.26
N LEU A 39 27.94 -9.85 3.28
CA LEU A 39 27.61 -9.82 1.85
C LEU A 39 26.88 -11.10 1.39
N GLY A 40 27.28 -12.27 1.89
CA GLY A 40 26.62 -13.55 1.63
C GLY A 40 25.19 -13.59 2.18
N LYS A 41 24.99 -13.08 3.41
CA LYS A 41 23.66 -12.97 4.05
C LYS A 41 22.75 -11.98 3.30
N MET A 42 23.25 -10.78 3.00
CA MET A 42 22.57 -9.80 2.12
C MET A 42 22.17 -10.40 0.75
N LEU A 43 23.05 -11.21 0.13
CA LEU A 43 22.76 -11.91 -1.12
C LEU A 43 21.71 -13.03 -0.96
N ALA A 44 21.63 -13.69 0.20
CA ALA A 44 20.57 -14.63 0.52
C ALA A 44 19.23 -13.91 0.73
N ASP A 45 19.20 -12.83 1.52
CA ASP A 45 18.00 -12.05 1.80
C ASP A 45 17.41 -11.41 0.53
N VAL A 46 18.26 -10.87 -0.35
CA VAL A 46 17.84 -10.35 -1.66
C VAL A 46 17.30 -11.48 -2.55
N LYS A 47 17.91 -12.68 -2.55
CA LYS A 47 17.38 -13.83 -3.29
C LYS A 47 16.02 -14.28 -2.74
N ASN A 48 15.88 -14.36 -1.42
CA ASN A 48 14.64 -14.74 -0.74
C ASN A 48 13.50 -13.75 -1.08
N LEU A 49 13.79 -12.45 -0.99
CA LEU A 49 12.85 -11.38 -1.40
C LEU A 49 12.46 -11.50 -2.88
N ILE A 50 13.39 -11.84 -3.77
CA ILE A 50 13.10 -12.08 -5.18
C ILE A 50 12.22 -13.33 -5.35
N THR A 51 12.52 -14.46 -4.70
CA THR A 51 11.70 -15.68 -4.79
C THR A 51 10.30 -15.47 -4.24
N ASP A 52 10.15 -14.73 -3.15
CA ASP A 52 8.86 -14.40 -2.55
C ASP A 52 8.02 -13.53 -3.49
N LYS A 53 8.61 -12.46 -4.05
CA LYS A 53 7.92 -11.60 -5.03
C LYS A 53 7.59 -12.38 -6.33
N VAL A 54 8.45 -13.28 -6.79
CA VAL A 54 8.14 -14.17 -7.92
C VAL A 54 6.99 -15.13 -7.56
N SER A 55 6.88 -15.59 -6.31
CA SER A 55 5.76 -16.43 -5.85
C SER A 55 4.44 -15.65 -5.80
N GLU A 56 4.44 -14.40 -5.31
CA GLU A 56 3.28 -13.50 -5.34
C GLU A 56 2.84 -13.21 -6.79
N LEU A 57 3.80 -12.90 -7.68
CA LEU A 57 3.53 -12.65 -9.10
C LEU A 57 2.95 -13.88 -9.82
N LYS A 58 3.29 -15.10 -9.38
CA LYS A 58 2.68 -16.36 -9.87
C LYS A 58 1.30 -16.64 -9.27
N ARG A 59 1.02 -16.17 -8.04
CA ARG A 59 -0.29 -16.29 -7.38
C ARG A 59 -1.31 -15.23 -7.86
N ALA A 60 -0.84 -14.10 -8.39
CA ALA A 60 -1.69 -13.07 -8.97
C ALA A 60 -2.24 -13.46 -10.35
N ASP A 61 -3.47 -13.05 -10.65
CA ASP A 61 -4.10 -13.21 -11.96
C ASP A 61 -3.22 -12.63 -13.09
N GLN A 62 -2.55 -13.48 -13.87
CA GLN A 62 -1.63 -13.02 -14.92
C GLN A 62 -2.30 -12.07 -15.93
N LYS A 63 -3.57 -12.32 -16.28
CA LYS A 63 -4.36 -11.43 -17.15
C LYS A 63 -4.56 -10.04 -16.55
N LYS A 64 -4.86 -9.96 -15.25
CA LYS A 64 -5.07 -8.71 -14.51
C LYS A 64 -3.76 -7.96 -14.32
N LEU A 65 -2.66 -8.68 -14.05
CA LEU A 65 -1.33 -8.11 -13.91
C LEU A 65 -0.80 -7.60 -15.26
N PHE A 66 -1.04 -8.32 -16.36
CA PHE A 66 -0.72 -7.84 -17.70
C PHE A 66 -1.52 -6.58 -18.03
N LEU A 67 -2.85 -6.60 -17.87
CA LEU A 67 -3.72 -5.44 -18.14
C LEU A 67 -3.34 -4.21 -17.31
N ALA A 68 -2.99 -4.39 -16.03
CA ALA A 68 -2.52 -3.31 -15.15
C ALA A 68 -1.11 -2.77 -15.52
N ASN A 69 -0.31 -3.53 -16.28
CA ASN A 69 1.02 -3.09 -16.74
C ASN A 69 1.07 -2.66 -18.21
N PHE A 70 0.07 -3.06 -19.02
CA PHE A 70 -0.07 -2.77 -20.44
C PHE A 70 0.23 -1.32 -20.85
N PRO A 71 -0.31 -0.26 -20.20
CA PRO A 71 0.03 1.12 -20.58
C PRO A 71 1.53 1.44 -20.42
N TYR A 72 2.22 0.91 -19.40
CA TYR A 72 3.66 1.13 -19.25
C TYR A 72 4.48 0.34 -20.29
N LEU A 73 3.97 -0.81 -20.77
CA LEU A 73 4.57 -1.55 -21.88
C LEU A 73 4.42 -0.78 -23.21
N MET A 74 3.29 -0.11 -23.44
CA MET A 74 3.11 0.79 -24.58
C MET A 74 4.08 1.98 -24.54
N PHE A 75 4.29 2.61 -23.36
CA PHE A 75 5.34 3.62 -23.20
C PHE A 75 6.74 3.04 -23.42
N ALA A 76 7.04 1.83 -22.95
CA ALA A 76 8.34 1.20 -23.18
C ALA A 76 8.62 0.92 -24.68
N TYR A 77 7.61 0.47 -25.42
CA TYR A 77 7.67 0.33 -26.88
C TYR A 77 7.89 1.69 -27.58
N PHE A 78 7.17 2.73 -27.16
CA PHE A 78 7.30 4.09 -27.69
C PHE A 78 8.74 4.64 -27.52
N PHE A 79 9.33 4.49 -26.34
CA PHE A 79 10.72 4.90 -26.10
C PHE A 79 11.75 4.04 -26.87
N ASN A 80 11.50 2.73 -27.04
CA ASN A 80 12.32 1.87 -27.90
C ASN A 80 12.32 2.34 -29.38
N LYS A 81 11.16 2.80 -29.88
CA LYS A 81 11.03 3.33 -31.24
C LYS A 81 11.78 4.65 -31.45
N ILE A 82 11.70 5.57 -30.48
CA ILE A 82 12.45 6.83 -30.52
C ILE A 82 13.97 6.55 -30.46
N ALA A 83 14.41 5.62 -29.61
CA ALA A 83 15.82 5.23 -29.52
C ALA A 83 16.36 4.65 -30.83
N TRP A 84 15.58 3.77 -31.48
CA TRP A 84 15.91 3.22 -32.80
C TRP A 84 16.03 4.30 -33.88
N LEU A 85 15.05 5.22 -33.97
CA LEU A 85 15.09 6.30 -34.96
C LEU A 85 16.28 7.24 -34.73
N TYR A 86 16.56 7.60 -33.48
CA TYR A 86 17.75 8.38 -33.10
C TYR A 86 19.07 7.69 -33.46
N ARG A 87 19.13 6.35 -33.40
CA ARG A 87 20.29 5.58 -33.86
C ARG A 87 20.43 5.57 -35.38
N VAL A 88 19.33 5.43 -36.11
CA VAL A 88 19.32 5.34 -37.58
C VAL A 88 19.60 6.70 -38.23
N ASN A 89 19.21 7.80 -37.60
CA ASN A 89 19.44 9.15 -38.10
C ASN A 89 20.93 9.58 -38.05
N THR A 90 21.56 9.70 -39.22
CA THR A 90 22.90 10.27 -39.40
C THR A 90 22.86 11.80 -39.51
N GLY A 91 22.91 12.49 -38.38
CA GLY A 91 23.24 13.92 -38.29
C GLY A 91 24.68 14.17 -37.80
N ALA A 92 25.25 15.34 -38.13
CA ALA A 92 26.61 15.71 -37.74
C ALA A 92 26.74 15.96 -36.23
N THR A 93 25.77 16.70 -35.65
CA THR A 93 25.68 17.00 -34.22
C THR A 93 24.57 16.16 -33.57
N SER A 94 24.70 15.87 -32.28
CA SER A 94 23.65 15.19 -31.49
C SER A 94 22.31 15.95 -31.49
N TRP A 95 22.35 17.28 -31.62
CA TRP A 95 21.16 18.12 -31.75
C TRP A 95 20.46 17.92 -33.10
N ASP A 96 21.21 17.91 -34.20
CA ASP A 96 20.68 17.65 -35.55
C ASP A 96 20.02 16.27 -35.62
N LYS A 97 20.63 15.26 -34.98
CA LYS A 97 20.02 13.92 -34.83
C LYS A 97 18.70 13.96 -34.07
N PHE A 98 18.60 14.75 -33.01
CA PHE A 98 17.38 14.90 -32.24
C PHE A 98 16.27 15.59 -33.06
N MET A 99 16.60 16.70 -33.74
CA MET A 99 15.65 17.40 -34.62
C MET A 99 15.17 16.49 -35.77
N ASN A 100 16.07 15.79 -36.44
CA ASN A 100 15.71 14.81 -37.48
C ASN A 100 14.84 13.66 -36.93
N THR A 101 15.01 13.29 -35.65
CA THR A 101 14.17 12.28 -34.99
C THR A 101 12.76 12.77 -34.70
N ILE A 102 12.54 14.08 -34.56
CA ILE A 102 11.21 14.70 -34.50
C ILE A 102 10.62 14.83 -35.91
N THR A 103 11.38 15.37 -36.87
CA THR A 103 10.91 15.58 -38.26
C THR A 103 10.53 14.27 -38.95
N TYR A 104 11.29 13.19 -38.72
CA TYR A 104 11.03 11.86 -39.31
C TYR A 104 10.32 10.89 -38.34
N PHE A 105 9.68 11.41 -37.29
CA PHE A 105 9.01 10.61 -36.25
C PHE A 105 8.02 9.58 -36.81
N GLU A 106 7.29 9.93 -37.88
CA GLU A 106 6.32 9.04 -38.54
C GLU A 106 6.96 7.75 -39.08
N LEU A 107 8.22 7.81 -39.55
CA LEU A 107 8.95 6.64 -40.06
C LEU A 107 9.24 5.60 -38.97
N ALA A 108 9.24 5.98 -37.68
CA ALA A 108 9.42 5.03 -36.58
C ALA A 108 8.23 4.07 -36.42
N PHE A 109 7.04 4.45 -36.90
CA PHE A 109 5.79 3.70 -36.71
C PHE A 109 5.35 2.89 -37.94
N GLN A 110 5.88 3.19 -39.14
CA GLN A 110 5.62 2.40 -40.35
C GLN A 110 5.97 0.92 -40.18
N ASN A 111 7.06 0.62 -39.46
CA ASN A 111 7.40 -0.73 -39.04
C ASN A 111 6.84 -1.00 -37.65
N LEU A 112 5.90 -1.94 -37.49
CA LEU A 112 5.28 -2.22 -36.18
C LEU A 112 6.15 -3.05 -35.21
N TRP A 113 7.30 -3.55 -35.67
CA TRP A 113 8.20 -4.40 -34.87
C TRP A 113 9.15 -3.57 -33.99
N PRO A 114 9.33 -3.93 -32.70
CA PRO A 114 10.31 -3.28 -31.82
C PRO A 114 11.74 -3.60 -32.26
N SER A 115 12.68 -2.71 -31.92
CA SER A 115 14.10 -2.92 -32.22
C SER A 115 14.74 -3.84 -31.18
N LEU A 116 15.41 -4.90 -31.66
CA LEU A 116 16.06 -5.91 -30.81
C LEU A 116 17.47 -5.52 -30.34
N ASN A 117 17.90 -4.28 -30.60
CA ASN A 117 19.20 -3.78 -30.18
C ASN A 117 19.22 -3.57 -28.66
N HIS A 118 20.28 -4.02 -27.99
CA HIS A 118 20.35 -3.97 -26.52
C HIS A 118 20.23 -2.54 -25.95
N ILE A 119 20.81 -1.54 -26.64
CA ILE A 119 20.74 -0.12 -26.22
C ILE A 119 19.30 0.41 -26.33
N ASP A 120 18.67 0.24 -27.50
CA ASP A 120 17.32 0.70 -27.79
C ASP A 120 16.28 0.01 -26.88
N LEU A 121 16.49 -1.27 -26.57
CA LEU A 121 15.66 -2.05 -25.63
C LEU A 121 15.82 -1.57 -24.18
N LEU A 122 17.06 -1.32 -23.73
CA LEU A 122 17.32 -0.76 -22.39
C LEU A 122 16.73 0.65 -22.25
N CYS A 123 16.83 1.48 -23.29
CA CYS A 123 16.22 2.81 -23.32
C CYS A 123 14.69 2.73 -23.20
N GLY A 124 14.06 1.82 -23.96
CA GLY A 124 12.62 1.53 -23.87
C GLY A 124 12.18 1.12 -22.45
N ILE A 125 12.86 0.13 -21.87
CA ILE A 125 12.56 -0.37 -20.52
C ILE A 125 12.74 0.74 -19.47
N ALA A 126 13.84 1.51 -19.55
CA ALA A 126 14.10 2.61 -18.63
C ALA A 126 13.02 3.71 -18.70
N GLY A 127 12.61 4.11 -19.91
CA GLY A 127 11.52 5.08 -20.10
C GLY A 127 10.18 4.59 -19.55
N GLY A 128 9.80 3.34 -19.81
CA GLY A 128 8.59 2.73 -19.25
C GLY A 128 8.59 2.66 -17.72
N VAL A 129 9.74 2.34 -17.10
CA VAL A 129 9.92 2.35 -15.64
C VAL A 129 9.84 3.77 -15.08
N ALA A 130 10.48 4.76 -15.72
CA ALA A 130 10.43 6.15 -15.30
C ALA A 130 8.99 6.71 -15.30
N VAL A 131 8.22 6.48 -16.37
CA VAL A 131 6.80 6.86 -16.45
C VAL A 131 5.99 6.19 -15.34
N LYS A 132 6.23 4.90 -15.07
CA LYS A 132 5.57 4.17 -13.98
C LYS A 132 5.88 4.75 -12.60
N LEU A 133 7.13 5.15 -12.34
CA LEU A 133 7.52 5.81 -11.08
C LEU A 133 6.86 7.19 -10.93
N ILE A 134 6.83 8.02 -11.99
CA ILE A 134 6.18 9.34 -12.00
C ILE A 134 4.69 9.20 -11.71
N ILE A 135 4.00 8.24 -12.34
CA ILE A 135 2.57 7.99 -12.11
C ILE A 135 2.33 7.51 -10.67
N ILE A 136 3.10 6.54 -10.17
CA ILE A 136 2.97 6.07 -8.77
C ILE A 136 3.19 7.22 -7.77
N TYR A 137 4.16 8.11 -8.02
CA TYR A 137 4.39 9.29 -7.18
C TYR A 137 3.20 10.25 -7.19
N ARG A 138 2.69 10.62 -8.38
CA ARG A 138 1.52 11.50 -8.52
C ARG A 138 0.26 10.89 -7.89
N THR A 139 0.01 9.59 -8.08
CA THR A 139 -1.15 8.90 -7.48
C THR A 139 -1.04 8.78 -5.96
N LYS A 140 0.16 8.54 -5.40
CA LYS A 140 0.35 8.53 -3.93
C LYS A 140 0.19 9.92 -3.32
N ASN A 141 0.59 10.99 -4.02
CA ASN A 141 0.42 12.37 -3.56
C ASN A 141 -0.95 12.98 -3.94
N ALA A 142 -1.88 12.20 -4.47
CA ALA A 142 -3.23 12.66 -4.85
C ALA A 142 -4.12 12.88 -3.60
N ARG A 143 -3.90 14.02 -2.92
CA ARG A 143 -4.71 14.47 -1.78
C ARG A 143 -6.17 14.66 -2.21
N LYS A 144 -7.09 14.08 -1.43
CA LYS A 144 -8.55 14.13 -1.69
C LYS A 144 -9.16 15.43 -1.19
N TYR A 145 -9.01 16.50 -1.95
CA TYR A 145 -9.67 17.78 -1.68
C TYR A 145 -11.14 17.78 -2.15
N ARG A 146 -11.99 18.57 -1.47
CA ARG A 146 -13.27 19.03 -2.03
C ARG A 146 -13.08 20.47 -2.48
N LEU A 147 -13.12 20.70 -3.79
CA LEU A 147 -12.98 22.05 -4.36
C LEU A 147 -14.26 22.85 -4.10
N GLY A 148 -14.14 24.12 -3.69
CA GLY A 148 -15.27 25.01 -3.41
C GLY A 148 -16.10 24.67 -2.18
N VAL A 149 -15.58 23.84 -1.25
CA VAL A 149 -16.33 23.36 -0.07
C VAL A 149 -15.43 23.41 1.17
N GLU A 150 -15.89 24.11 2.21
CA GLU A 150 -15.17 24.27 3.47
C GLU A 150 -14.99 22.96 4.25
N TYR A 151 -13.91 22.88 5.03
CA TYR A 151 -13.65 21.71 5.86
C TYR A 151 -14.65 21.62 7.02
N GLY A 152 -15.32 20.48 7.16
CA GLY A 152 -16.40 20.30 8.13
C GLY A 152 -17.80 20.61 7.62
N SER A 153 -17.96 21.08 6.37
CA SER A 153 -19.25 21.31 5.73
C SER A 153 -20.21 20.10 5.87
N ALA A 154 -21.40 20.35 6.41
CA ALA A 154 -22.49 19.37 6.42
C ALA A 154 -23.39 19.52 5.19
N ARG A 155 -24.06 18.43 4.80
CA ARG A 155 -25.25 18.46 3.94
C ARG A 155 -26.39 17.75 4.64
N TRP A 156 -27.62 18.04 4.24
CA TRP A 156 -28.76 17.21 4.63
C TRP A 156 -28.55 15.76 4.20
N GLY A 157 -28.89 14.83 5.09
CA GLY A 157 -28.88 13.41 4.83
C GLY A 157 -30.10 13.00 4.02
N THR A 158 -30.00 11.82 3.40
CA THR A 158 -31.14 11.08 2.86
C THR A 158 -31.23 9.74 3.59
N GLU A 159 -32.39 9.08 3.54
CA GLU A 159 -32.56 7.72 4.09
C GLU A 159 -31.43 6.75 3.65
N LYS A 160 -31.01 6.82 2.38
CA LYS A 160 -29.92 6.01 1.82
C LYS A 160 -28.56 6.24 2.49
N ASP A 161 -28.34 7.42 3.08
CA ASP A 161 -27.12 7.72 3.84
C ASP A 161 -27.12 7.07 5.23
N ILE A 162 -28.28 6.86 5.86
CA ILE A 162 -28.36 6.31 7.22
C ILE A 162 -28.57 4.80 7.27
N ARG A 163 -29.20 4.19 6.26
CA ARG A 163 -29.35 2.71 6.12
C ARG A 163 -28.10 1.89 6.50
N PRO A 164 -26.83 2.22 6.13
CA PRO A 164 -25.66 1.43 6.54
C PRO A 164 -25.26 1.53 8.02
N TYR A 165 -25.91 2.39 8.82
CA TYR A 165 -25.74 2.48 10.28
C TYR A 165 -26.91 1.85 11.05
N ALA A 166 -27.97 1.41 10.36
CA ALA A 166 -29.03 0.61 10.95
C ALA A 166 -28.65 -0.88 10.95
N ASP A 167 -29.13 -1.61 11.94
CA ASP A 167 -29.11 -3.07 11.98
C ASP A 167 -30.25 -3.64 11.11
N PRO A 168 -30.08 -4.78 10.42
CA PRO A 168 -31.18 -5.45 9.72
C PRO A 168 -32.34 -5.86 10.65
N GLU A 169 -32.08 -6.09 11.94
CA GLU A 169 -33.12 -6.41 12.92
C GLU A 169 -33.65 -5.12 13.58
N PHE A 170 -34.92 -4.76 13.31
CA PHE A 170 -35.51 -3.48 13.73
C PHE A 170 -35.46 -3.27 15.25
N GLU A 171 -35.63 -4.33 16.05
CA GLU A 171 -35.63 -4.28 17.51
C GLU A 171 -34.25 -3.88 18.08
N ASN A 172 -33.16 -4.18 17.37
CA ASN A 172 -31.79 -3.79 17.73
C ASN A 172 -31.42 -2.34 17.31
N ASN A 173 -32.39 -1.50 16.95
CA ASN A 173 -32.15 -0.13 16.50
C ASN A 173 -32.82 0.91 17.41
N ILE A 174 -32.11 2.00 17.69
CA ILE A 174 -32.71 3.23 18.22
C ILE A 174 -33.55 3.88 17.12
N ILE A 175 -34.83 4.13 17.37
CA ILE A 175 -35.72 4.87 16.48
C ILE A 175 -35.42 6.38 16.62
N LEU A 176 -35.03 7.04 15.53
CA LEU A 176 -34.84 8.50 15.50
C LEU A 176 -36.06 9.19 14.85
N THR A 177 -36.54 8.62 13.74
CA THR A 177 -37.67 9.09 12.93
C THR A 177 -38.44 7.88 12.36
N GLU A 178 -39.29 8.09 11.35
CA GLU A 178 -39.93 7.01 10.59
C GLU A 178 -38.97 6.26 9.65
N THR A 179 -37.96 6.93 9.08
CA THR A 179 -37.04 6.31 8.08
C THR A 179 -35.60 6.17 8.56
N GLU A 180 -35.25 6.82 9.68
CA GLU A 180 -33.90 6.92 10.20
C GLU A 180 -33.77 6.28 11.58
N SER A 181 -32.84 5.34 11.69
CA SER A 181 -32.57 4.56 12.91
C SER A 181 -31.06 4.25 13.04
N LEU A 182 -30.63 3.79 14.23
CA LEU A 182 -29.22 3.57 14.54
C LEU A 182 -29.00 2.26 15.32
N THR A 183 -28.09 1.39 14.87
CA THR A 183 -27.80 0.11 15.54
C THR A 183 -27.35 0.28 16.99
N MET A 184 -27.92 -0.52 17.89
CA MET A 184 -27.47 -0.67 19.26
C MET A 184 -26.21 -1.55 19.39
N SER A 185 -25.74 -2.20 18.32
CA SER A 185 -24.45 -2.93 18.33
C SER A 185 -23.28 -1.97 18.54
N SER A 186 -22.41 -2.26 19.51
CA SER A 186 -21.17 -1.48 19.74
C SER A 186 -20.00 -1.91 18.86
N ARG A 187 -20.17 -2.99 18.08
CA ARG A 187 -19.17 -3.49 17.12
C ARG A 187 -19.90 -3.98 15.85
N PRO A 188 -20.43 -3.07 15.00
CA PRO A 188 -21.01 -3.44 13.72
C PRO A 188 -19.96 -4.13 12.82
N LYS A 189 -20.43 -5.03 11.94
CA LYS A 189 -19.58 -5.86 11.05
C LYS A 189 -18.54 -5.07 10.23
N ASN A 190 -18.80 -3.78 9.98
CA ASN A 190 -17.84 -2.84 9.43
C ASN A 190 -17.60 -1.70 10.43
N PRO A 191 -16.41 -1.60 11.07
CA PRO A 191 -16.10 -0.57 12.06
C PRO A 191 -16.29 0.88 11.58
N LYS A 192 -16.26 1.14 10.26
CA LYS A 192 -16.57 2.45 9.66
C LYS A 192 -17.96 2.99 10.05
N TYR A 193 -18.90 2.11 10.36
CA TYR A 193 -20.27 2.46 10.72
C TYR A 193 -20.53 2.46 12.24
N ALA A 194 -19.49 2.29 13.07
CA ALA A 194 -19.62 2.55 14.50
C ALA A 194 -19.86 4.05 14.75
N ARG A 195 -20.88 4.37 15.56
CA ARG A 195 -21.26 5.75 15.92
C ARG A 195 -21.48 5.88 17.42
N ASN A 196 -21.38 7.11 17.92
CA ASN A 196 -21.86 7.45 19.25
C ASN A 196 -23.41 7.35 19.25
N LYS A 197 -23.97 6.80 20.33
CA LYS A 197 -25.41 6.55 20.52
C LYS A 197 -26.06 7.55 21.48
N ASN A 198 -25.28 8.44 22.08
CA ASN A 198 -25.78 9.50 22.93
C ASN A 198 -26.55 10.52 22.07
N ILE A 199 -27.86 10.57 22.22
CA ILE A 199 -28.77 11.41 21.41
C ILE A 199 -29.33 12.53 22.28
N LEU A 200 -29.22 13.77 21.79
CA LEU A 200 -29.79 14.97 22.41
C LEU A 200 -31.01 15.44 21.62
N VAL A 201 -32.21 15.34 22.18
CA VAL A 201 -33.46 15.75 21.52
C VAL A 201 -33.88 17.14 21.98
N ILE A 202 -33.62 18.14 21.14
CA ILE A 202 -33.99 19.54 21.38
C ILE A 202 -35.39 19.83 20.79
N GLY A 203 -36.14 20.72 21.45
CA GLY A 203 -37.43 21.21 20.96
C GLY A 203 -38.20 21.94 22.06
N GLY A 204 -39.13 22.83 21.69
CA GLY A 204 -39.88 23.67 22.64
C GLY A 204 -40.82 22.89 23.60
N SER A 205 -41.58 23.61 24.42
CA SER A 205 -42.71 22.99 25.14
C SER A 205 -43.75 22.45 24.15
N GLY A 206 -44.54 21.45 24.53
CA GLY A 206 -45.57 20.84 23.67
C GLY A 206 -45.08 20.01 22.48
N SER A 207 -43.84 20.19 22.00
CA SER A 207 -43.20 19.56 20.82
C SER A 207 -43.17 18.02 20.74
N GLY A 208 -43.80 17.30 21.67
CA GLY A 208 -44.02 15.87 21.55
C GLY A 208 -42.79 14.99 21.72
N LYS A 209 -41.62 15.51 22.12
CA LYS A 209 -40.38 14.72 22.38
C LYS A 209 -40.63 13.39 23.10
N THR A 210 -41.44 13.42 24.17
CA THR A 210 -41.80 12.22 24.95
C THR A 210 -42.70 11.25 24.16
N ARG A 211 -43.57 11.73 23.26
CA ARG A 211 -44.47 10.92 22.42
C ARG A 211 -43.75 10.31 21.23
N PHE A 212 -42.88 11.07 20.56
CA PHE A 212 -42.29 10.69 19.27
C PHE A 212 -40.92 10.01 19.38
N PHE A 213 -40.08 10.38 20.35
CA PHE A 213 -38.76 9.76 20.54
C PHE A 213 -38.73 8.82 21.75
N VAL A 214 -39.11 9.31 22.93
CA VAL A 214 -38.90 8.55 24.18
C VAL A 214 -39.80 7.32 24.26
N LYS A 215 -41.09 7.43 23.89
CA LYS A 215 -42.04 6.30 23.97
C LYS A 215 -41.75 5.16 22.99
N PRO A 216 -41.50 5.38 21.68
CA PRO A 216 -41.21 4.27 20.77
C PRO A 216 -39.99 3.46 21.19
N ASN A 217 -38.89 4.13 21.58
CA ASN A 217 -37.68 3.45 22.06
C ASN A 217 -37.94 2.63 23.34
N ILE A 218 -38.69 3.16 24.32
CA ILE A 218 -39.09 2.37 25.51
C ILE A 218 -39.99 1.18 25.11
N MET A 219 -40.90 1.37 24.16
CA MET A 219 -41.87 0.34 23.73
C MET A 219 -41.24 -0.79 22.92
N GLN A 220 -40.05 -0.60 22.33
CA GLN A 220 -39.24 -1.70 21.77
C GLN A 220 -38.70 -2.64 22.86
N MET A 221 -38.56 -2.16 24.11
CA MET A 221 -38.07 -2.94 25.26
C MET A 221 -36.70 -3.64 25.05
N HIS A 222 -35.89 -3.15 24.11
CA HIS A 222 -34.64 -3.80 23.66
C HIS A 222 -33.51 -3.80 24.71
N SER A 223 -33.68 -3.13 25.85
CA SER A 223 -32.67 -3.04 26.92
C SER A 223 -33.28 -2.53 28.24
N SER A 224 -32.54 -2.68 29.33
CA SER A 224 -32.84 -2.01 30.60
C SER A 224 -32.75 -0.48 30.45
N TYR A 225 -33.78 0.27 30.88
CA TYR A 225 -33.79 1.73 30.88
C TYR A 225 -33.92 2.28 32.30
N VAL A 226 -33.14 3.32 32.63
CA VAL A 226 -33.35 4.18 33.80
C VAL A 226 -33.92 5.51 33.29
N ILE A 227 -35.05 5.95 33.85
CA ILE A 227 -35.85 7.06 33.29
C ILE A 227 -36.25 8.04 34.39
N THR A 228 -35.68 9.25 34.35
CA THR A 228 -36.11 10.37 35.19
C THR A 228 -37.41 10.99 34.65
N ASP A 229 -38.55 10.62 35.25
CA ASP A 229 -39.89 11.08 34.84
C ASP A 229 -40.51 12.01 35.91
N PRO A 230 -40.09 13.29 35.99
CA PRO A 230 -40.48 14.22 37.07
C PRO A 230 -41.97 14.62 37.09
N LYS A 231 -42.79 14.07 36.18
CA LYS A 231 -44.26 14.27 36.14
C LYS A 231 -45.04 12.95 36.12
N GLY A 232 -44.38 11.80 36.24
CA GLY A 232 -45.00 10.46 36.09
C GLY A 232 -45.67 10.25 34.73
N SER A 233 -45.28 11.02 33.72
CA SER A 233 -45.92 11.17 32.41
C SER A 233 -45.54 10.10 31.39
N ALA A 234 -44.33 9.54 31.51
CA ALA A 234 -43.91 8.35 30.79
C ALA A 234 -44.52 7.12 31.47
N ARG A 235 -44.29 6.95 32.79
CA ARG A 235 -44.75 5.82 33.61
C ARG A 235 -46.27 5.60 33.51
N ARG A 236 -47.08 6.65 33.64
CA ARG A 236 -48.55 6.58 33.50
C ARG A 236 -49.03 6.17 32.09
N SER A 237 -48.16 6.28 31.08
CA SER A 237 -48.51 5.97 29.69
C SER A 237 -47.96 4.65 29.17
N SER A 238 -46.91 4.09 29.77
CA SER A 238 -46.50 2.70 29.54
C SER A 238 -47.45 1.73 30.26
N LEU A 239 -47.68 1.90 31.57
CA LEU A 239 -48.59 1.04 32.35
C LEU A 239 -50.02 0.96 31.79
N LYS A 240 -50.50 2.01 31.10
CA LYS A 240 -51.82 2.04 30.45
C LYS A 240 -51.89 1.30 29.10
N ARG A 241 -50.78 0.69 28.63
CA ARG A 241 -50.73 -0.05 27.35
C ARG A 241 -50.06 -1.42 27.46
N THR A 242 -48.97 -1.53 28.21
CA THR A 242 -48.43 -2.83 28.66
C THR A 242 -49.10 -3.18 29.98
N GLY A 243 -50.22 -3.90 29.89
CA GLY A 243 -51.06 -4.22 31.05
C GLY A 243 -50.34 -5.11 32.07
N THR A 244 -50.07 -4.56 33.26
CA THR A 244 -49.67 -5.28 34.48
C THR A 244 -48.61 -6.38 34.33
N SER A 245 -47.61 -6.17 33.48
CA SER A 245 -46.35 -6.93 33.51
C SER A 245 -45.22 -6.09 34.14
N GLN A 246 -44.31 -6.76 34.85
CA GLN A 246 -43.42 -6.18 35.85
C GLN A 246 -42.42 -5.14 35.31
N LEU A 247 -42.72 -3.84 35.43
CA LEU A 247 -41.71 -2.78 35.41
C LEU A 247 -40.97 -2.68 36.76
N ASN A 248 -40.47 -3.81 37.24
CA ASN A 248 -39.77 -3.94 38.53
C ASN A 248 -38.24 -3.73 38.42
N HIS A 249 -37.71 -3.43 37.23
CA HIS A 249 -36.30 -3.08 37.06
C HIS A 249 -36.04 -1.59 37.34
N CYS A 250 -35.72 -1.32 38.61
CA CYS A 250 -34.93 -0.18 39.09
C CYS A 250 -35.26 1.21 38.48
N LEU A 251 -36.42 1.75 38.84
CA LEU A 251 -36.69 3.20 38.76
C LEU A 251 -36.45 3.85 40.13
N LEU A 252 -35.19 4.21 40.38
CA LEU A 252 -34.80 5.26 41.34
C LEU A 252 -34.95 6.63 40.65
#